data_AF-A0A1H7AZ74-F1
#
_entry.id   AF-A0A1H7AZ74-F1
#
_cell.length_a   1.000
_cell.length_b   1.000
_cell.length_c   1.000
_cell.angle_alpha   90.00
_cell.angle_beta   90.00
_cell.angle_gamma   90.00
#
_symmetry.space_group_name_H-M   'P 1'
#
loop_
_entity.id
_entity.type
_entity.pdbx_description
1 polymer ?
#
loop_
_entity_poly.entity_id
_entity_poly.type
_entity_poly.pdbx_seq_one_letter_code
_entity_poly.pdbx_strand_id
1 'polypeptide(L)'
;MTEPDPAHVDEWGTGMWDIFKQLGHRPRTAGLSKEDIAILDHEEAEVLDAFKRYHYLYDSRDLDGVVARFTDDCVLVNPRGTYIGKDAIRENYEYLINRPRFFIHYGTNTLVRFEPGMEEAWLGAFYQAAIILPDKSSYTGCGTYMKRLHKRTGEWRVFEARITGNHRFDHMVGPGAPSSPPPGTFPKKSGDLIEETARP
;
A
#
# COMPACT_ATOMS: atom_id res chain seq x y z
N MET A 1 -6.75 9.47 -24.29
CA MET A 1 -5.79 9.54 -23.17
C MET A 1 -4.40 9.45 -23.77
N THR A 2 -3.51 10.37 -23.41
CA THR A 2 -2.11 10.35 -23.86
C THR A 2 -1.35 9.33 -23.04
N GLU A 3 -0.51 8.51 -23.68
CA GLU A 3 0.42 7.63 -23.00
C GLU A 3 1.32 8.45 -22.05
N PRO A 4 1.70 7.90 -20.88
CA PRO A 4 2.60 8.59 -19.96
C PRO A 4 3.96 8.84 -20.62
N ASP A 5 4.48 10.06 -20.46
CA ASP A 5 5.77 10.48 -21.03
C ASP A 5 6.92 9.60 -20.48
N PRO A 6 7.72 8.95 -21.34
CA PRO A 6 8.89 8.19 -20.91
C PRO A 6 9.87 8.98 -20.02
N ALA A 7 10.02 10.29 -20.25
CA ALA A 7 10.88 11.14 -19.44
C ALA A 7 10.39 11.24 -17.97
N HIS A 8 9.07 11.23 -17.78
CA HIS A 8 8.45 11.24 -16.46
C HIS A 8 8.73 9.93 -15.69
N VAL A 9 8.74 8.80 -16.40
CA VAL A 9 9.07 7.48 -15.81
C VAL A 9 10.54 7.42 -15.36
N ASP A 10 11.46 7.95 -16.16
CA ASP A 10 12.89 8.01 -15.84
C ASP A 10 13.17 8.96 -14.66
N GLU A 11 12.55 10.14 -14.64
CA GLU A 11 12.62 11.08 -13.50
C GLU A 11 12.12 10.41 -12.22
N TRP A 12 10.96 9.75 -12.30
CA TRP A 12 10.42 8.94 -11.20
C TRP A 12 11.32 7.79 -10.79
N GLY A 13 12.24 7.34 -11.64
CA GLY A 13 13.25 6.32 -11.37
C GLY A 13 14.49 6.84 -10.63
N THR A 14 14.83 8.13 -10.76
CA THR A 14 16.00 8.71 -10.11
C THR A 14 15.82 8.78 -8.59
N GLY A 15 16.91 8.50 -7.84
CA GLY A 15 17.04 8.69 -6.38
C GLY A 15 15.81 8.38 -5.51
N MET A 16 15.66 7.15 -5.01
CA MET A 16 14.56 6.75 -4.12
C MET A 16 14.30 7.74 -2.97
N TRP A 17 15.35 8.33 -2.41
CA TRP A 17 15.23 9.22 -1.25
C TRP A 17 14.83 10.65 -1.60
N ASP A 18 15.06 11.11 -2.83
CA ASP A 18 14.91 12.52 -3.15
C ASP A 18 13.44 12.91 -3.19
N ILE A 19 12.56 12.03 -3.68
CA ILE A 19 11.11 12.25 -3.66
C ILE A 19 10.56 12.30 -2.22
N PHE A 20 11.12 11.51 -1.29
CA PHE A 20 10.75 11.57 0.13
C PHE A 20 11.24 12.85 0.81
N LYS A 21 12.46 13.31 0.50
CA LYS A 21 12.97 14.60 1.00
C LYS A 21 12.07 15.74 0.51
N GLN A 22 11.75 15.76 -0.78
CA GLN A 22 10.86 16.76 -1.35
C GLN A 22 9.50 16.74 -0.65
N LEU A 23 8.89 15.56 -0.49
CA LEU A 23 7.61 15.42 0.21
C LEU A 23 7.68 15.91 1.66
N GLY A 24 8.76 15.56 2.39
CA GLY A 24 8.98 15.97 3.77
C GLY A 24 9.12 17.48 3.97
N HIS A 25 9.64 18.19 2.97
CA HIS A 25 9.78 19.64 2.98
C HIS A 25 8.52 20.40 2.54
N ARG A 26 7.53 19.72 1.95
CA ARG A 26 6.28 20.38 1.54
C ARG A 26 5.48 20.81 2.78
N PRO A 27 5.07 22.08 2.87
CA PRO A 27 4.25 22.55 3.97
C PRO A 27 2.89 21.86 3.95
N ARG A 28 2.36 21.51 5.12
CA ARG A 28 1.02 20.92 5.23
C ARG A 28 -0.09 21.95 5.03
N THR A 29 0.09 23.17 5.55
CA THR A 29 -0.98 24.18 5.67
C THR A 29 -0.61 25.56 5.14
N ALA A 30 0.50 25.69 4.40
CA ALA A 30 0.94 27.00 3.93
C ALA A 30 -0.08 27.60 2.96
N GLY A 31 -0.48 28.85 3.23
CA GLY A 31 -1.44 29.58 2.39
C GLY A 31 -2.90 29.15 2.54
N LEU A 32 -3.22 28.21 3.43
CA LEU A 32 -4.59 27.76 3.66
C LEU A 32 -5.31 28.64 4.68
N SER A 33 -6.59 28.88 4.45
CA SER A 33 -7.49 29.47 5.44
C SER A 33 -7.85 28.47 6.55
N LYS A 34 -8.54 28.93 7.60
CA LYS A 34 -9.05 28.02 8.65
C LYS A 34 -10.10 27.04 8.12
N GLU A 35 -10.93 27.49 7.18
CA GLU A 35 -11.95 26.64 6.55
C GLU A 35 -11.30 25.57 5.68
N ASP A 36 -10.26 25.94 4.93
CA ASP A 36 -9.47 24.99 4.13
C ASP A 36 -8.76 23.95 5.01
N ILE A 37 -8.32 24.31 6.22
CA ILE A 37 -7.68 23.35 7.14
C ILE A 37 -8.66 22.23 7.54
N ALA A 38 -9.95 22.55 7.78
CA ALA A 38 -10.92 21.52 8.12
C ALA A 38 -11.20 20.56 6.95
N ILE A 39 -11.24 21.09 5.72
CA ILE A 39 -11.35 20.28 4.49
C ILE A 39 -10.10 19.41 4.35
N LEU A 40 -8.91 19.99 4.50
CA LEU A 40 -7.64 19.28 4.45
C LEU A 40 -7.60 18.11 5.44
N ASP A 41 -8.02 18.32 6.70
CA ASP A 41 -8.03 17.28 7.73
C ASP A 41 -8.94 16.10 7.33
N HIS A 42 -10.10 16.39 6.74
CA HIS A 42 -11.02 15.37 6.21
C HIS A 42 -10.41 14.62 5.02
N GLU A 43 -9.87 15.33 4.03
CA GLU A 43 -9.27 14.70 2.85
C GLU A 43 -8.02 13.89 3.20
N GLU A 44 -7.19 14.35 4.14
CA GLU A 44 -6.04 13.59 4.64
C GLU A 44 -6.49 12.29 5.29
N ALA A 45 -7.58 12.30 6.07
CA ALA A 45 -8.14 11.09 6.65
C ALA A 45 -8.63 10.10 5.58
N GLU A 46 -9.28 10.58 4.52
CA GLU A 46 -9.75 9.75 3.40
C GLU A 46 -8.59 9.12 2.62
N VAL A 47 -7.51 9.88 2.34
CA VAL A 47 -6.30 9.35 1.69
C VAL A 47 -5.64 8.27 2.55
N LEU A 48 -5.51 8.52 3.86
CA LEU A 48 -4.94 7.54 4.80
C LEU A 48 -5.80 6.29 4.90
N ASP A 49 -7.13 6.43 4.88
CA ASP A 49 -8.05 5.30 4.90
C ASP A 49 -7.98 4.48 3.60
N ALA A 50 -7.90 5.13 2.43
CA ALA A 50 -7.68 4.46 1.16
C ALA A 50 -6.38 3.62 1.17
N PHE A 51 -5.31 4.15 1.77
CA PHE A 51 -4.05 3.44 1.92
C PHE A 51 -4.12 2.25 2.88
N LYS A 52 -4.88 2.37 3.99
CA LYS A 52 -5.13 1.25 4.91
C LYS A 52 -5.96 0.16 4.23
N ARG A 53 -7.07 0.53 3.58
CA ARG A 53 -7.93 -0.41 2.84
C ARG A 53 -7.14 -1.18 1.79
N TYR A 54 -6.24 -0.52 1.05
CA TYR A 54 -5.34 -1.19 0.11
C TYR A 54 -4.57 -2.36 0.75
N HIS A 55 -4.02 -2.18 1.96
CA HIS A 55 -3.30 -3.24 2.66
C HIS A 55 -4.22 -4.37 3.10
N TYR A 56 -5.38 -4.06 3.66
CA TYR A 56 -6.37 -5.07 4.05
C TYR A 56 -6.81 -5.92 2.85
N LEU A 57 -7.14 -5.29 1.72
CA LEU A 57 -7.56 -5.97 0.50
C LEU A 57 -6.43 -6.81 -0.10
N TYR A 58 -5.20 -6.31 -0.05
CA TYR A 58 -4.05 -7.06 -0.54
C TYR A 58 -3.77 -8.28 0.34
N ASP A 59 -3.68 -8.10 1.66
CA ASP A 59 -3.39 -9.17 2.61
C ASP A 59 -4.51 -10.20 2.72
N SER A 60 -5.76 -9.80 2.46
CA SER A 60 -6.92 -10.69 2.36
C SER A 60 -7.08 -11.37 1.00
N ARG A 61 -6.18 -11.10 0.04
CA ARG A 61 -6.21 -11.65 -1.32
C ARG A 61 -7.40 -11.19 -2.19
N ASP A 62 -7.99 -10.04 -1.89
CA ASP A 62 -9.05 -9.44 -2.70
C ASP A 62 -8.45 -8.69 -3.90
N LEU A 63 -8.20 -9.42 -4.98
CA LEU A 63 -7.63 -8.88 -6.21
C LEU A 63 -8.47 -7.74 -6.80
N ASP A 64 -9.79 -7.91 -6.87
CA ASP A 64 -10.69 -6.92 -7.45
C ASP A 64 -10.72 -5.65 -6.60
N GLY A 65 -10.76 -5.80 -5.27
CA GLY A 65 -10.65 -4.71 -4.32
C GLY A 65 -9.35 -3.93 -4.46
N VAL A 66 -8.20 -4.63 -4.58
CA VAL A 66 -6.90 -3.99 -4.79
C VAL A 66 -6.86 -3.22 -6.11
N VAL A 67 -7.26 -3.84 -7.22
CA VAL A 67 -7.24 -3.21 -8.56
C VAL A 67 -8.16 -2.00 -8.62
N ALA A 68 -9.30 -2.02 -7.90
CA ALA A 68 -10.21 -0.90 -7.81
C ALA A 68 -9.63 0.34 -7.08
N ARG A 69 -8.49 0.23 -6.40
CA ARG A 69 -7.79 1.39 -5.79
C ARG A 69 -6.94 2.17 -6.79
N PHE A 70 -6.73 1.64 -7.98
CA PHE A 70 -5.99 2.29 -9.05
C PHE A 70 -6.95 2.91 -10.07
N THR A 71 -6.45 3.93 -10.73
CA THR A 71 -7.10 4.58 -11.87
C THR A 71 -6.84 3.77 -13.14
N ASP A 72 -7.67 3.96 -14.16
CA ASP A 72 -7.59 3.19 -15.41
C ASP A 72 -6.27 3.43 -16.15
N ASP A 73 -5.70 4.63 -15.99
CA ASP A 73 -4.46 5.14 -16.58
C ASP A 73 -3.26 5.06 -15.61
N CYS A 74 -3.39 4.35 -14.49
CA CYS A 74 -2.35 4.35 -13.45
C CYS A 74 -1.00 3.83 -13.95
N VAL A 75 0.09 4.49 -13.54
CA VAL A 75 1.46 3.99 -13.71
C VAL A 75 1.97 3.42 -12.38
N LEU A 76 2.29 2.12 -12.36
CA LEU A 76 2.87 1.44 -11.21
C LEU A 76 4.29 0.97 -11.54
N VAL A 77 5.28 1.58 -10.88
CA VAL A 77 6.68 1.13 -10.88
C VAL A 77 6.93 0.32 -9.62
N ASN A 78 7.41 -0.91 -9.76
CA ASN A 78 7.80 -1.74 -8.62
C ASN A 78 9.09 -2.53 -8.94
N PRO A 79 9.65 -3.33 -8.00
CA PRO A 79 10.91 -4.04 -8.24
C PRO A 79 10.89 -5.07 -9.38
N ARG A 80 9.71 -5.41 -9.92
CA ARG A 80 9.54 -6.33 -11.05
C ARG A 80 9.37 -5.63 -12.40
N GLY A 81 9.16 -4.32 -12.41
CA GLY A 81 8.99 -3.55 -13.63
C GLY A 81 7.97 -2.42 -13.49
N THR A 82 7.61 -1.87 -14.65
CA THR A 82 6.61 -0.80 -14.81
C THR A 82 5.35 -1.39 -15.44
N TYR A 83 4.21 -1.11 -14.83
CA TYR A 83 2.89 -1.59 -15.23
C TYR A 83 2.00 -0.39 -15.47
N ILE A 84 1.47 -0.24 -16.68
CA ILE A 84 0.67 0.91 -17.09
C ILE A 84 -0.75 0.44 -17.36
N GLY A 85 -1.70 1.07 -16.69
CA GLY A 85 -3.12 0.78 -16.77
C GLY A 85 -3.57 -0.41 -15.93
N LYS A 86 -4.89 -0.50 -15.71
CA LYS A 86 -5.50 -1.47 -14.79
C LYS A 86 -5.23 -2.93 -15.14
N ASP A 87 -5.19 -3.29 -16.42
CA ASP A 87 -5.00 -4.68 -16.83
C ASP A 87 -3.59 -5.18 -16.48
N ALA A 88 -2.55 -4.40 -16.82
CA ALA A 88 -1.17 -4.72 -16.45
C ALA A 88 -0.97 -4.75 -14.93
N ILE A 89 -1.63 -3.83 -14.21
CA ILE A 89 -1.63 -3.80 -12.74
C ILE A 89 -2.30 -5.06 -12.17
N ARG A 90 -3.43 -5.48 -12.73
CA ARG A 90 -4.16 -6.69 -12.34
C ARG A 90 -3.29 -7.93 -12.47
N GLU A 91 -2.65 -8.14 -13.62
CA GLU A 91 -1.75 -9.28 -13.84
C GLU A 91 -0.61 -9.32 -12.81
N ASN A 92 -0.01 -8.16 -12.52
CA ASN A 92 1.02 -8.07 -11.47
C ASN A 92 0.48 -8.42 -10.08
N TYR A 93 -0.70 -7.92 -9.68
CA TYR A 93 -1.26 -8.24 -8.36
C TYR A 93 -1.76 -9.67 -8.25
N GLU A 94 -2.32 -10.24 -9.32
CA GLU A 94 -2.71 -11.64 -9.36
C GLU A 94 -1.52 -12.55 -9.10
N TYR A 95 -0.38 -12.30 -9.74
CA TYR A 95 0.87 -13.00 -9.46
C TYR A 95 1.28 -12.84 -7.98
N LEU A 96 1.25 -11.61 -7.46
CA LEU A 96 1.72 -11.30 -6.11
C LEU A 96 0.88 -11.93 -5.00
N ILE A 97 -0.44 -11.95 -5.17
CA ILE A 97 -1.39 -12.50 -4.22
C ILE A 97 -1.29 -14.04 -4.17
N ASN A 98 -1.05 -14.68 -5.31
CA ASN A 98 -1.06 -16.13 -5.43
C ASN A 98 0.29 -16.79 -5.11
N ARG A 99 1.41 -16.07 -5.27
CA ARG A 99 2.76 -16.61 -5.04
C ARG A 99 3.03 -17.06 -3.58
N PRO A 100 2.82 -16.23 -2.55
CA PRO A 100 3.10 -16.59 -1.17
C PRO A 100 2.01 -17.48 -0.58
N ARG A 101 2.37 -18.30 0.40
CA ARG A 101 1.41 -19.00 1.26
C ARG A 101 0.76 -18.06 2.26
N PHE A 102 1.55 -17.14 2.81
CA PHE A 102 1.09 -16.13 3.75
C PHE A 102 1.89 -14.85 3.55
N PHE A 103 1.22 -13.73 3.72
CA PHE A 103 1.87 -12.44 3.79
C PHE A 103 1.02 -11.47 4.63
N ILE A 104 1.68 -10.52 5.25
CA ILE A 104 1.05 -9.38 5.91
C ILE A 104 1.96 -8.17 5.74
N HIS A 105 1.37 -7.04 5.37
CA HIS A 105 2.09 -5.81 5.08
C HIS A 105 1.75 -4.73 6.12
N TYR A 106 2.79 -4.11 6.68
CA TYR A 106 2.69 -2.98 7.59
C TYR A 106 3.14 -1.72 6.85
N GLY A 107 2.18 -0.89 6.44
CA GLY A 107 2.46 0.48 5.97
C GLY A 107 2.67 1.41 7.16
N THR A 108 3.82 2.07 7.25
CA THR A 108 4.20 2.92 8.39
C THR A 108 4.71 4.29 7.94
N ASN A 109 4.82 5.22 8.91
CA ASN A 109 5.35 6.57 8.69
C ASN A 109 4.69 7.30 7.52
N THR A 110 3.37 7.16 7.42
CA THR A 110 2.58 7.76 6.35
C THR A 110 2.64 9.28 6.43
N LEU A 111 2.92 9.91 5.29
CA LEU A 111 2.93 11.35 5.13
C LEU A 111 2.09 11.72 3.90
N VAL A 112 1.07 12.55 4.10
CA VAL A 112 0.21 13.04 3.01
C VAL A 112 0.45 14.53 2.78
N ARG A 113 0.56 14.94 1.51
CA ARG A 113 0.64 16.37 1.13
C ARG A 113 -0.19 16.61 -0.11
N PHE A 114 -1.02 17.65 -0.07
CA PHE A 114 -1.91 17.99 -1.17
C PHE A 114 -1.27 18.99 -2.12
N GLU A 115 -1.61 18.89 -3.39
CA GLU A 115 -1.40 19.97 -4.35
C GLU A 115 -2.43 21.10 -4.10
N PRO A 116 -2.18 22.32 -4.60
CA PRO A 116 -3.16 23.39 -4.55
C PRO A 116 -4.52 22.94 -5.14
N GLY A 117 -5.60 23.23 -4.42
CA GLY A 117 -6.96 22.82 -4.79
C GLY A 117 -7.40 21.46 -4.27
N MET A 118 -6.53 20.68 -3.61
CA MET A 118 -6.87 19.42 -2.93
C MET A 118 -7.48 18.32 -3.82
N GLU A 119 -7.28 18.40 -5.14
CA GLU A 119 -7.72 17.37 -6.10
C GLU A 119 -6.68 16.27 -6.29
N GLU A 120 -5.42 16.54 -5.91
CA GLU A 120 -4.30 15.61 -5.93
C GLU A 120 -3.57 15.59 -4.60
N ALA A 121 -3.07 14.41 -4.24
CA ALA A 121 -2.31 14.19 -3.03
C ALA A 121 -1.10 13.29 -3.30
N TRP A 122 0.01 13.64 -2.68
CA TRP A 122 1.17 12.78 -2.51
C TRP A 122 1.03 11.99 -1.21
N LEU A 123 1.34 10.70 -1.27
CA LEU A 123 1.48 9.83 -0.11
C LEU A 123 2.85 9.16 -0.14
N GLY A 124 3.64 9.42 0.90
CA GLY A 124 4.87 8.69 1.20
C GLY A 124 4.64 7.76 2.38
N ALA A 125 5.18 6.54 2.33
CA ALA A 125 5.20 5.62 3.46
C ALA A 125 6.39 4.65 3.37
N PHE A 126 6.73 4.05 4.50
CA PHE A 126 7.57 2.85 4.52
C PHE A 126 6.69 1.61 4.57
N TYR A 127 7.25 0.47 4.16
CA TYR A 127 6.62 -0.80 4.43
C TYR A 127 7.58 -1.81 5.00
N GLN A 128 7.03 -2.69 5.82
CA GLN A 128 7.60 -3.95 6.22
C GLN A 128 6.58 -5.05 5.95
N ALA A 129 7.00 -6.16 5.36
CA ALA A 129 6.12 -7.27 5.03
C ALA A 129 6.73 -8.58 5.52
N ALA A 130 5.97 -9.37 6.27
CA ALA A 130 6.37 -10.73 6.64
C ALA A 130 5.76 -11.70 5.63
N ILE A 131 6.59 -12.54 4.99
CA ILE A 131 6.17 -13.39 3.88
C ILE A 131 6.61 -14.83 4.12
N ILE A 132 5.71 -15.78 3.88
CA ILE A 132 5.98 -17.23 3.91
C ILE A 132 5.68 -17.80 2.52
N LEU A 133 6.67 -18.47 1.94
CA LEU A 133 6.56 -19.10 0.62
C LEU A 133 6.00 -20.53 0.70
N PRO A 134 5.58 -21.13 -0.43
CA PRO A 134 5.05 -22.50 -0.46
C PRO A 134 6.01 -23.57 0.10
N ASP A 135 7.32 -23.38 -0.07
CA ASP A 135 8.39 -24.23 0.46
C ASP A 135 8.66 -24.04 1.97
N LYS A 136 7.83 -23.23 2.64
CA LYS A 136 7.92 -22.84 4.06
C LYS A 136 9.12 -21.97 4.42
N SER A 137 9.94 -21.55 3.46
CA SER A 137 10.88 -20.46 3.70
C SER A 137 10.12 -19.17 4.02
N SER A 138 10.71 -18.32 4.86
CA SER A 138 10.10 -17.04 5.20
C SER A 138 11.13 -15.93 5.24
N TYR A 139 10.69 -14.72 4.92
CA TYR A 139 11.53 -13.54 4.93
C TYR A 139 10.71 -12.30 5.29
N THR A 140 11.40 -11.26 5.75
CA THR A 140 10.85 -9.91 5.84
C THR A 140 11.34 -9.11 4.65
N GLY A 141 10.42 -8.50 3.90
CA GLY A 141 10.73 -7.48 2.91
C GLY A 141 10.48 -6.09 3.48
N CYS A 142 11.38 -5.14 3.24
CA CYS A 142 11.19 -3.74 3.62
C CYS A 142 11.37 -2.84 2.42
N GLY A 143 10.66 -1.72 2.39
CA GLY A 143 10.70 -0.81 1.26
C GLY A 143 9.94 0.47 1.47
N THR A 144 9.63 1.13 0.36
CA THR A 144 8.92 2.40 0.36
C THR A 144 7.71 2.36 -0.55
N TYR A 145 6.71 3.15 -0.20
CA TYR A 145 5.63 3.55 -1.08
C TYR A 145 5.74 5.05 -1.34
N MET A 146 5.79 5.44 -2.60
CA MET A 146 5.50 6.80 -3.02
C MET A 146 4.32 6.73 -3.98
N LYS A 147 3.24 7.44 -3.68
CA LYS A 147 2.01 7.42 -4.47
C LYS A 147 1.56 8.84 -4.75
N ARG A 148 0.99 9.05 -5.94
CA ARG A 148 0.09 10.16 -6.20
C ARG A 148 -1.31 9.63 -6.36
N LEU A 149 -2.23 10.32 -5.71
CA LEU A 149 -3.64 10.03 -5.71
C LEU A 149 -4.38 11.23 -6.27
N HIS A 150 -5.52 10.98 -6.91
CA HIS A 150 -6.44 12.04 -7.31
C HIS A 150 -7.87 11.71 -6.86
N LYS A 151 -8.75 12.72 -6.84
CA LYS A 151 -10.17 12.59 -6.46
C LYS A 151 -11.15 12.86 -7.61
N ARG A 152 -10.92 12.29 -8.80
CA ARG A 152 -11.76 12.56 -10.00
C ARG A 152 -13.22 12.09 -9.88
N THR A 153 -13.50 11.03 -9.12
CA THR A 153 -14.84 10.41 -9.03
C THR A 153 -15.37 10.38 -7.60
N GLY A 154 -15.00 11.37 -6.77
CA GLY A 154 -15.39 11.43 -5.36
C GLY A 154 -14.63 10.49 -4.43
N GLU A 155 -13.78 9.61 -4.96
CA GLU A 155 -12.91 8.71 -4.21
C GLU A 155 -11.45 8.95 -4.56
N TRP A 156 -10.58 8.88 -3.55
CA TRP A 156 -9.13 8.91 -3.75
C TRP A 156 -8.65 7.61 -4.39
N ARG A 157 -8.05 7.73 -5.58
CA ARG A 157 -7.47 6.61 -6.32
C ARG A 157 -6.05 6.92 -6.76
N VAL A 158 -5.23 5.88 -6.79
CA VAL A 158 -3.82 5.98 -7.17
C VAL A 158 -3.71 6.10 -8.69
N PHE A 159 -2.98 7.10 -9.17
CA PHE A 159 -2.66 7.24 -10.60
C PHE A 159 -1.16 7.16 -10.90
N GLU A 160 -0.31 7.37 -9.90
CA GLU A 160 1.11 7.05 -9.99
C GLU A 160 1.56 6.37 -8.70
N ALA A 161 2.32 5.29 -8.81
CA ALA A 161 2.87 4.59 -7.66
C ALA A 161 4.28 4.07 -7.95
N ARG A 162 5.19 4.32 -7.02
CA ARG A 162 6.51 3.73 -6.95
C ARG A 162 6.62 2.93 -5.67
N ILE A 163 6.93 1.66 -5.83
CA ILE A 163 7.16 0.72 -4.74
C ILE A 163 8.60 0.23 -4.86
N THR A 164 9.38 0.30 -3.80
CA THR A 164 10.78 -0.19 -3.81
C THR A 164 10.92 -1.36 -2.86
N GLY A 165 11.82 -2.31 -3.17
CA GLY A 165 12.24 -3.36 -2.24
C GLY A 165 13.66 -3.06 -1.77
N ASN A 166 13.79 -2.37 -0.64
CA ASN A 166 15.07 -1.82 -0.18
C ASN A 166 15.91 -2.87 0.54
N HIS A 167 15.25 -3.68 1.36
CA HIS A 167 15.90 -4.68 2.19
C HIS A 167 15.10 -5.97 2.18
N ARG A 168 15.82 -7.07 2.34
CA ARG A 168 15.27 -8.40 2.56
C ARG A 168 16.07 -9.08 3.66
N PHE A 169 15.36 -9.65 4.61
CA PHE A 169 15.94 -10.44 5.70
C PHE A 169 15.32 -11.82 5.66
N ASP A 170 16.09 -12.83 5.29
CA ASP A 170 15.61 -14.22 5.38
C ASP A 170 15.56 -14.63 6.85
N HIS A 171 14.46 -15.26 7.25
CA HIS A 171 14.30 -15.73 8.62
C HIS A 171 14.92 -17.12 8.77
N MET A 172 15.83 -17.24 9.72
CA MET A 172 16.28 -18.54 10.19
C MET A 172 15.29 -19.06 11.23
N VAL A 173 14.83 -20.30 11.07
CA VAL A 173 14.07 -20.98 12.13
C VAL A 173 15.01 -21.18 13.31
N GLY A 174 14.85 -20.37 14.36
CA GLY A 174 15.62 -20.52 15.58
C GLY A 174 15.24 -21.81 16.32
N PRO A 175 16.13 -22.34 17.19
CA PRO A 175 15.86 -23.53 18.00
C PRO A 175 14.76 -23.34 19.07
N GLY A 176 14.23 -22.12 19.22
CA GLY A 176 13.17 -21.83 20.16
C GLY A 176 11.82 -22.26 19.61
N ALA A 177 11.27 -23.36 20.15
CA ALA A 177 9.83 -23.51 20.13
C ALA A 177 9.23 -22.28 20.83
N PRO A 178 8.21 -21.59 20.28
CA PRO A 178 7.44 -20.66 21.09
C PRO A 178 7.02 -21.41 22.35
N SER A 179 7.19 -20.77 23.52
CA SER A 179 6.73 -21.34 24.78
C SER A 179 5.33 -21.89 24.58
N SER A 180 5.07 -23.14 24.98
CA SER A 180 3.74 -23.73 24.84
C SER A 180 2.72 -22.73 25.39
N PRO A 181 1.80 -22.22 24.56
CA PRO A 181 0.79 -21.32 25.06
C PRO A 181 -0.01 -22.07 26.14
N PRO A 182 -0.61 -21.36 27.11
CA PRO A 182 -1.57 -21.98 28.02
C PRO A 182 -2.60 -22.79 27.23
N PRO A 183 -3.05 -23.94 27.75
CA PRO A 183 -4.08 -24.71 27.07
C PRO A 183 -5.32 -23.82 26.86
N GLY A 184 -5.84 -23.83 25.64
CA GLY A 184 -7.10 -23.16 25.35
C GLY A 184 -8.22 -23.78 26.19
N THR A 185 -9.12 -22.95 26.71
CA THR A 185 -10.30 -23.40 27.47
C THR A 185 -11.36 -24.09 26.59
N PHE A 186 -11.21 -23.99 25.27
CA PHE A 186 -12.05 -24.63 24.26
C PHE A 186 -11.19 -25.26 23.16
N PRO A 187 -11.70 -26.26 22.41
CA PRO A 187 -11.03 -26.77 21.22
C PRO A 187 -10.69 -25.63 20.27
N LYS A 188 -9.49 -25.65 19.66
CA LYS A 188 -9.09 -24.68 18.63
C LYS A 188 -10.17 -24.60 17.56
N LYS A 189 -10.98 -23.55 17.58
CA LYS A 189 -11.75 -23.09 16.43
C LYS A 189 -11.00 -21.89 15.89
N SER A 190 -10.27 -22.07 14.79
CA SER A 190 -9.78 -20.96 13.97
C SER A 190 -10.90 -20.36 13.10
N GLY A 191 -12.16 -20.63 13.44
CA GLY A 191 -13.32 -20.03 12.78
C GLY A 191 -13.38 -18.54 13.12
N ASP A 192 -13.72 -17.75 12.12
CA ASP A 192 -13.81 -16.30 12.22
C ASP A 192 -14.92 -15.92 13.20
N LEU A 193 -14.72 -14.89 14.05
CA LEU A 193 -15.73 -14.43 15.02
C LEU A 193 -17.00 -13.88 14.33
N ILE A 194 -16.96 -13.70 13.01
CA ILE A 194 -18.04 -13.18 12.18
C ILE A 194 -19.05 -14.28 11.80
N GLU A 195 -18.70 -15.57 11.91
CA GLU A 195 -19.63 -16.66 11.57
C GLU A 195 -20.80 -16.79 12.57
N GLU A 196 -20.70 -16.21 13.78
CA GLU A 196 -21.75 -16.29 14.80
C GLU A 196 -22.84 -15.22 14.67
N THR A 197 -22.62 -14.13 13.91
CA THR A 197 -23.63 -13.06 13.72
C THR A 197 -24.49 -13.27 12.46
N ALA A 198 -24.19 -14.29 11.64
CA ALA A 198 -24.88 -14.58 10.39
C ALA A 198 -25.91 -15.73 10.48
N ARG A 199 -26.46 -16.03 11.67
CA ARG A 199 -27.62 -16.92 11.80
C ARG A 199 -28.89 -16.08 12.02
N PRO A 200 -29.90 -16.18 11.15
CA PRO A 200 -31.22 -15.59 11.38
C PRO A 200 -31.92 -16.22 12.60
#